data_AF-A0AAU3VBF3-F1
#
_entry.id   AF-A0AAU3VBF3-F1
#
_cell.length_a   1.000
_cell.length_b   1.000
_cell.length_c   1.000
_cell.angle_alpha   90.00
_cell.angle_beta   90.00
_cell.angle_gamma   90.00
#
_symmetry.space_group_name_H-M   'P 1'
#
loop_
_entity.id
_entity.type
_entity.pdbx_description
1 polymer ?
#
loop_
_entity_poly.entity_id
_entity_poly.type
_entity_poly.pdbx_seq_one_letter_code
_entity_poly.pdbx_strand_id
1 'polypeptide(L)' 'MFTPGERDRVRARLLGLAADDPDVTGAALTGSLAVPGGGDRWSDVDLVLGVRGEVGTALGRWTGWLYGPGFGALHH' A
#
# COMPACT_ATOMS: atom_id res chain seq x y z
N MET A 1 14.13 -1.50 10.65
CA MET A 1 13.87 -0.05 10.53
C MET A 1 14.11 0.32 9.07
N PHE A 2 13.12 0.91 8.40
CA PHE A 2 13.20 1.23 6.97
C PHE A 2 13.92 2.57 6.76
N THR A 3 14.74 2.63 5.72
CA THR A 3 15.26 3.90 5.21
C THR A 3 14.16 4.63 4.42
N PRO A 4 14.23 5.97 4.30
CA PRO A 4 13.31 6.73 3.46
C PRO A 4 13.19 6.16 2.04
N GLY A 5 14.32 5.76 1.42
CA GLY A 5 14.33 5.18 0.08
C GLY A 5 13.67 3.81 -0.04
N GLU A 6 13.76 2.95 0.98
CA GLU A 6 13.04 1.67 0.98
C GLU A 6 11.53 1.86 1.07
N ARG A 7 11.09 2.81 1.90
CA ARG A 7 9.67 3.16 2.04
C ARG A 7 9.13 3.76 0.74
N ASP A 8 9.89 4.64 0.08
CA ASP A 8 9.46 5.23 -1.19
C ASP A 8 9.32 4.16 -2.29
N ARG A 9 10.19 3.15 -2.29
CA ARG A 9 10.04 1.97 -3.18
C ARG A 9 8.79 1.15 -2.85
N VAL A 10 8.51 0.93 -1.56
CA VAL A 10 7.28 0.24 -1.13
C VAL A 10 6.04 1.00 -1.62
N ARG A 11 6.00 2.33 -1.45
CA ARG A 11 4.89 3.17 -1.96
C ARG A 11 4.72 3.06 -3.47
N ALA A 12 5.79 3.23 -4.23
CA ALA A 12 5.75 3.15 -5.69
C ALA A 12 5.23 1.78 -6.15
N ARG A 13 5.65 0.71 -5.48
CA ARG A 13 5.18 -0.64 -5.78
C ARG A 13 3.71 -0.85 -5.42
N LEU A 14 3.24 -0.33 -4.28
CA LEU A 14 1.83 -0.40 -3.90
C LEU A 14 0.93 0.36 -4.88
N LEU A 15 1.35 1.55 -5.32
CA LEU A 15 0.61 2.31 -6.33
C LEU A 15 0.62 1.62 -7.71
N GLY A 16 1.72 0.96 -8.07
CA GLY A 16 1.78 0.13 -9.28
C GLY A 16 0.79 -1.04 -9.22
N LEU A 17 0.75 -1.76 -8.09
CA LEU A 17 -0.23 -2.83 -7.88
C LEU A 17 -1.67 -2.33 -7.94
N ALA A 18 -1.95 -1.13 -7.41
CA ALA A 18 -3.26 -0.52 -7.54
C ALA A 18 -3.63 -0.13 -8.98
N ALA A 19 -2.67 0.31 -9.78
CA ALA A 19 -2.90 0.61 -11.18
C ALA A 19 -3.17 -0.65 -12.02
N ASP A 20 -2.55 -1.78 -11.66
CA ASP A 20 -2.68 -3.05 -12.36
C ASP A 20 -3.86 -3.92 -11.87
N ASP A 21 -4.49 -3.55 -10.75
CA ASP A 21 -5.63 -4.28 -10.19
C ASP A 21 -6.95 -3.88 -10.91
N PRO A 22 -7.61 -4.79 -11.63
CA PRO A 22 -8.81 -4.49 -12.40
C PRO A 22 -10.02 -4.10 -11.54
N ASP A 23 -10.00 -4.44 -10.24
CA ASP A 23 -11.07 -4.15 -9.30
C ASP A 23 -10.85 -2.79 -8.60
N VAL A 24 -9.66 -2.19 -8.73
CA VAL A 24 -9.33 -0.87 -8.15
C VAL A 24 -9.68 0.24 -9.14
N THR A 25 -10.43 1.24 -8.66
CA THR A 25 -10.85 2.43 -9.43
C THR A 25 -10.06 3.67 -9.07
N GLY A 26 -9.32 3.64 -7.96
CA GLY A 26 -8.44 4.72 -7.53
C GLY A 26 -7.63 4.33 -6.30
N ALA A 27 -6.51 5.01 -6.10
CA ALA A 27 -5.65 4.81 -4.95
C ALA A 27 -5.11 6.13 -4.43
N ALA A 28 -4.99 6.26 -3.10
CA ALA A 28 -4.46 7.45 -2.46
C ALA A 28 -3.55 7.06 -1.29
N LEU A 29 -2.40 7.72 -1.18
CA LEU A 29 -1.58 7.68 0.03
C LEU A 29 -2.14 8.70 1.02
N THR A 30 -2.31 8.28 2.26
CA THR A 30 -2.86 9.13 3.34
C THR A 30 -1.91 9.20 4.54
N GLY A 31 -2.39 9.80 5.63
CA GLY A 31 -1.65 9.90 6.88
C GLY A 31 -0.41 10.77 6.79
N SER A 32 0.64 10.36 7.49
CA SER A 32 1.89 11.13 7.60
C SER A 32 2.59 11.37 6.25
N LEU A 33 2.21 10.60 5.23
CA LEU A 33 2.83 10.60 3.92
C LEU A 33 1.99 11.30 2.84
N ALA A 34 0.85 11.88 3.22
CA ALA A 34 -0.02 12.63 2.32
C ALA A 34 0.64 13.91 1.77
N VAL A 35 1.65 14.43 2.47
CA VAL A 35 2.35 15.68 2.12
C VAL A 35 3.79 15.38 1.70
N PRO A 36 4.33 16.04 0.66
CA PRO A 36 5.74 15.93 0.30
C PRO A 36 6.66 16.23 1.49
N GLY A 37 7.63 15.36 1.76
CA GLY A 37 8.53 15.49 2.91
C GLY A 37 7.91 15.09 4.26
N GLY A 38 6.65 14.62 4.27
CA GLY A 38 6.00 14.05 5.46
C GLY A 38 6.49 12.65 5.82
N GLY A 39 6.29 12.30 7.09
CA GLY A 39 6.70 11.05 7.71
C GLY A 39 8.17 11.01 8.11
N ASP A 40 8.49 10.09 9.01
CA ASP A 40 9.84 9.81 9.48
C ASP A 40 10.20 8.33 9.33
N ARG A 41 11.21 7.87 10.06
CA ARG A 41 11.68 6.48 10.03
C ARG A 41 10.75 5.48 10.73
N TRP A 42 9.78 5.97 11.48
CA TRP A 42 8.79 5.20 12.23
C TRP A 42 7.41 5.24 11.57
N SER A 43 7.21 6.16 10.63
CA SER A 43 5.96 6.23 9.87
C SER A 43 5.73 4.96 9.06
N ASP A 44 4.51 4.46 9.20
CA ASP A 44 3.87 3.45 8.39
C ASP A 44 3.43 4.01 7.03
N VAL A 45 2.75 3.16 6.24
CA VAL A 45 2.17 3.51 4.95
C VAL A 45 0.67 3.30 5.00
N ASP A 46 -0.07 4.41 4.96
CA ASP A 46 -1.52 4.38 4.80
C ASP A 46 -1.89 4.46 3.32
N LEU A 47 -2.57 3.44 2.82
CA LEU A 47 -3.08 3.35 1.45
C LEU A 47 -4.58 3.16 1.47
N VAL A 48 -5.30 4.03 0.76
CA VAL A 48 -6.74 3.91 0.50
C VAL A 48 -6.95 3.45 -0.93
N LEU A 49 -7.83 2.47 -1.11
CA LEU A 49 -8.24 1.96 -2.42
C LEU A 49 -9.73 2.20 -2.62
N GLY A 50 -10.08 2.83 -3.73
CA GLY A 50 -11.42 2.76 -4.29
C GLY A 50 -11.57 1.43 -5.02
N VAL A 51 -12.55 0.62 -4.62
CA VAL A 51 -12.79 -0.70 -5.22
C VAL A 51 -14.17 -0.71 -5.86
N ARG A 52 -14.30 -1.29 -7.05
CA ARG A 52 -15.59 -1.54 -7.68
C ARG A 52 -16.14 -2.90 -7.24
N GLY A 53 -17.46 -2.97 -7.05
CA GLY A 53 -18.13 -4.24 -6.79
C GLY A 53 -17.90 -4.75 -5.36
N GLU A 54 -17.54 -6.03 -5.24
CA GLU A 54 -17.43 -6.73 -3.96
C GLU A 54 -16.03 -6.53 -3.35
N VAL A 55 -15.99 -6.02 -2.11
CA VAL A 55 -14.75 -5.61 -1.44
C VAL A 55 -13.89 -6.81 -1.01
N GLY A 56 -14.51 -7.92 -0.59
CA GLY A 56 -13.84 -9.12 -0.12
C GLY A 56 -12.88 -9.74 -1.13
N THR A 57 -13.21 -9.70 -2.42
CA THR A 57 -12.34 -10.20 -3.50
C THR A 57 -11.05 -9.40 -3.60
N ALA A 58 -11.14 -8.07 -3.66
CA ALA A 58 -9.97 -7.19 -3.66
C ALA A 58 -9.20 -7.32 -2.34
N LEU A 59 -9.90 -7.32 -1.21
CA LEU A 59 -9.31 -7.46 0.12
C LEU A 59 -8.47 -8.74 0.24
N GLY A 60 -8.99 -9.89 -0.21
CA GLY A 60 -8.27 -11.16 -0.16
C GLY A 60 -7.00 -11.16 -1.02
N ARG A 61 -7.08 -10.58 -2.23
CA ARG A 61 -5.92 -10.44 -3.13
C ARG A 61 -4.84 -9.56 -2.51
N TRP A 62 -5.22 -8.38 -2.03
CA TRP A 62 -4.30 -7.43 -1.41
C TRP A 62 -3.68 -7.98 -0.13
N THR A 63 -4.46 -8.65 0.70
CA THR A 63 -3.98 -9.40 1.86
C THR A 63 -2.92 -10.41 1.42
N GLY A 64 -3.20 -11.24 0.41
CA GLY A 64 -2.24 -12.21 -0.13
C GLY A 64 -0.94 -11.59 -0.63
N TRP A 65 -1.00 -10.44 -1.31
CA TRP A 65 0.21 -9.72 -1.75
C TRP A 65 1.02 -9.19 -0.57
N LEU A 66 0.36 -8.59 0.43
CA LEU A 66 1.00 -7.97 1.58
C LEU A 66 1.74 -9.00 2.47
N TYR A 67 1.11 -10.14 2.78
CA TYR A 67 1.79 -11.20 3.55
C TYR A 67 2.71 -12.08 2.71
N GLY A 68 2.51 -12.11 1.39
CA GLY A 68 3.30 -12.91 0.48
C GLY A 68 4.77 -12.46 0.40
N PRO A 69 5.61 -13.22 -0.32
CA PRO A 69 7.05 -12.95 -0.46
C PRO A 69 7.37 -11.60 -1.12
N GLY A 70 6.37 -10.92 -1.66
CA GLY A 70 6.51 -9.57 -2.18
C GLY A 70 6.79 -8.54 -1.08
N PHE A 71 5.99 -8.50 -0.03
CA PHE A 71 6.11 -7.48 1.03
C PHE A 71 6.43 -8.07 2.41
N GLY A 72 6.06 -9.33 2.66
CA GLY A 72 6.37 -10.03 3.91
C GLY A 72 5.84 -9.30 5.15
N ALA A 73 4.67 -8.68 5.05
CA ALA A 73 4.03 -8.03 6.18
C ALA A 73 3.89 -9.01 7.34
N LEU A 74 4.14 -8.54 8.56
CA LEU A 74 4.05 -9.34 9.77
C LEU A 74 2.83 -8.90 10.58
N HIS A 75 2.07 -9.86 11.10
CA HIS A 75 1.12 -9.60 12.18
C HIS A 75 1.84 -9.72 13.52
N HIS A 76 1.51 -8.82 14.46
CA HIS A 76 1.90 -8.88 15.85
C HIS A 76 0.63 -9.05 16.70
#